data_AF-A0A5S4FHM8-F1
#
_entry.id   AF-A0A5S4FHM8-F1
#
_cell.length_a   1.000
_cell.length_b   1.000
_cell.length_c   1.000
_cell.angle_alpha   90.00
_cell.angle_beta   90.00
_cell.angle_gamma   90.00
#
_symmetry.space_group_name_H-M   'P 1'
#
loop_
_entity.id
_entity.type
_entity.pdbx_description
1 polymer ?
#
loop_
_entity_poly.entity_id
_entity_poly.type
_entity_poly.pdbx_seq_one_letter_code
_entity_poly.pdbx_strand_id
1 'polypeptide(L)'
;MSALRVVAICAVVVGVLAAAAILLLRDDGEPAAARERLVSAPAAAGPSVLVDAQGTTLEEFTGDCAASRHPYLCERVRAELLASDARLLTGRGLTIRTAIDPRTQAAAQQGIDRYVGRDDAHVAVQAMVVPATGEIRALATSHGGAQRFMQGNTAMVYPLAAALESGLRYSDGFPYSAAYRAQQYSAFKNCKGESVADPAHSVVNDQKGGGGFTTLESGTWAGENTFFLRLTERVGLCESVTMARRLGLARADGGPLMEFETFALGVNEVDPARSGRTP
;
A
#
# COMPACT_ATOMS: atom_id res chain seq x y z
N MET A 1 4.92 9.31 -72.73
CA MET A 1 5.38 10.51 -71.99
C MET A 1 5.26 10.21 -70.51
N SER A 2 6.32 10.49 -69.75
CA SER A 2 6.47 10.21 -68.33
C SER A 2 5.50 10.96 -67.40
N ALA A 3 5.52 10.51 -66.14
CA ALA A 3 5.07 11.12 -64.88
C ALA A 3 3.70 10.59 -64.37
N LEU A 4 3.47 10.25 -63.09
CA LEU A 4 4.09 10.64 -61.81
C LEU A 4 3.61 9.60 -60.73
N ARG A 5 4.48 8.96 -59.92
CA ARG A 5 4.70 9.13 -58.44
C ARG A 5 3.42 9.50 -57.63
N VAL A 6 3.05 8.97 -56.44
CA VAL A 6 3.77 8.34 -55.32
C VAL A 6 2.75 7.88 -54.22
N VAL A 7 2.96 6.66 -53.69
CA VAL A 7 2.98 6.21 -52.27
C VAL A 7 1.70 5.98 -51.44
N ALA A 8 1.83 4.87 -50.68
CA ALA A 8 0.95 4.09 -49.82
C ALA A 8 0.43 4.76 -48.54
N ILE A 9 -0.73 4.28 -48.10
CA ILE A 9 -1.09 4.12 -46.68
C ILE A 9 -1.72 2.73 -46.52
N CYS A 10 -1.03 1.81 -45.85
CA CYS A 10 -1.61 0.54 -45.39
C CYS A 10 -2.37 0.78 -44.09
N ALA A 11 -3.69 0.57 -44.11
CA ALA A 11 -4.49 0.39 -42.90
C ALA A 11 -4.62 -1.12 -42.63
N VAL A 12 -4.16 -1.58 -41.47
CA VAL A 12 -4.41 -2.95 -41.00
C VAL A 12 -5.59 -2.92 -40.03
N VAL A 13 -6.70 -3.51 -40.45
CA VAL A 13 -7.82 -3.93 -39.61
C VAL A 13 -7.73 -5.45 -39.51
N VAL A 14 -7.53 -6.02 -38.33
CA VAL A 14 -8.21 -7.24 -37.82
C VAL A 14 -7.92 -7.33 -36.32
N GLY A 15 -8.96 -7.25 -35.49
CA GLY A 15 -8.81 -7.33 -34.04
C GLY A 15 -10.14 -7.57 -33.31
N VAL A 16 -10.90 -8.59 -33.71
CA VAL A 16 -12.02 -9.13 -32.92
C VAL A 16 -12.12 -10.60 -33.25
N LEU A 17 -11.63 -11.48 -32.37
CA LEU A 17 -12.06 -12.89 -32.20
C LEU A 17 -11.23 -13.67 -31.16
N ALA A 18 -10.11 -13.14 -30.65
CA ALA A 18 -9.30 -13.84 -29.63
C ALA A 18 -9.80 -13.69 -28.18
N ALA A 19 -10.76 -12.81 -27.90
CA ALA A 19 -11.18 -12.50 -26.52
C ALA A 19 -12.19 -13.50 -25.91
N ALA A 20 -12.86 -14.33 -26.72
CA ALA A 20 -13.93 -15.21 -26.23
C ALA A 20 -13.45 -16.61 -25.79
N ALA A 21 -12.25 -17.04 -26.21
CA ALA A 21 -11.74 -18.40 -25.91
C ALA A 21 -10.87 -18.48 -24.65
N ILE A 22 -10.45 -17.34 -24.07
CA ILE A 22 -9.63 -17.30 -22.85
C ILE A 22 -10.49 -17.31 -21.57
N LEU A 23 -11.82 -17.22 -21.71
CA LEU A 23 -12.77 -17.17 -20.59
C LEU A 23 -13.25 -18.53 -20.06
N LEU A 24 -12.78 -19.67 -20.62
CA LEU A 24 -13.27 -21.00 -20.24
C LEU A 24 -12.22 -21.95 -19.64
N LEU A 25 -11.02 -21.46 -19.32
CA LEU A 25 -9.99 -22.23 -18.61
C LEU A 25 -9.33 -21.36 -17.56
N ARG A 26 -10.08 -21.01 -16.50
CA ARG A 26 -9.49 -20.49 -15.27
C ARG A 26 -9.63 -21.57 -14.20
N ASP A 27 -8.49 -22.18 -13.93
CA ASP A 27 -8.21 -23.03 -12.78
C ASP A 27 -8.39 -22.20 -11.50
N ASP A 28 -9.11 -22.74 -10.51
CA ASP A 28 -9.46 -22.10 -9.23
C ASP A 28 -8.24 -22.01 -8.28
N GLY A 29 -7.22 -21.26 -8.69
CA GLY A 29 -6.06 -20.91 -7.89
C GLY A 29 -6.06 -19.43 -7.55
N GLU A 30 -6.54 -19.07 -6.36
CA GLU A 30 -6.47 -17.71 -5.85
C GLU A 30 -5.02 -17.16 -5.82
N PRO A 31 -4.79 -15.88 -6.19
CA PRO A 31 -3.50 -15.26 -6.02
C PRO A 31 -3.26 -14.93 -4.55
N ALA A 32 -2.47 -15.78 -3.87
CA ALA A 32 -1.95 -15.50 -2.54
C ALA A 32 -1.24 -14.14 -2.51
N ALA A 33 -1.57 -13.31 -1.52
CA ALA A 33 -0.97 -12.01 -1.29
C ALA A 33 0.58 -12.08 -1.29
N ALA A 34 1.19 -11.06 -1.92
CA ALA A 34 2.60 -10.69 -1.99
C ALA A 34 3.55 -11.47 -1.06
N ARG A 35 3.95 -12.68 -1.50
CA ARG A 35 5.05 -13.41 -0.86
C ARG A 35 6.33 -13.10 -1.61
N GLU A 36 7.28 -12.48 -0.94
CA GLU A 36 8.67 -12.70 -1.28
C GLU A 36 8.91 -14.21 -1.11
N ARG A 37 9.04 -14.94 -2.22
CA ARG A 37 9.26 -16.39 -2.19
C ARG A 37 10.70 -16.61 -1.73
N LEU A 38 10.89 -16.54 -0.41
CA LEU A 38 12.11 -16.92 0.28
C LEU A 38 12.32 -18.41 0.03
N VAL A 39 13.21 -18.73 -0.90
CA VAL A 39 13.69 -20.10 -1.09
C VAL A 39 14.99 -20.19 -0.32
N SER A 40 14.94 -20.79 0.87
CA SER A 40 16.14 -21.15 1.61
C SER A 40 16.78 -22.39 0.96
N ALA A 41 18.02 -22.25 0.50
CA ALA A 41 18.87 -23.39 0.16
C ALA A 41 19.41 -24.05 1.45
N PRO A 42 19.81 -25.35 1.43
CA PRO A 42 20.41 -26.00 2.59
C PRO A 42 21.64 -25.23 3.09
N ALA A 43 21.77 -25.17 4.42
CA ALA A 43 22.83 -24.43 5.11
C ALA A 43 24.23 -24.88 4.67
N ALA A 44 24.99 -23.96 4.07
CA ALA A 44 26.40 -24.15 3.78
C ALA A 44 27.28 -23.72 4.99
N ALA A 45 28.55 -24.12 5.01
CA ALA A 45 29.49 -23.60 5.99
C ALA A 45 29.81 -22.12 5.65
N GLY A 46 29.21 -21.16 6.36
CA GLY A 46 29.43 -19.73 6.12
C GLY A 46 28.44 -18.82 6.85
N PRO A 47 28.59 -17.49 6.74
CA PRO A 47 27.55 -16.56 7.17
C PRO A 47 26.31 -16.66 6.26
N SER A 48 25.15 -16.31 6.79
CA SER A 48 23.95 -16.20 5.97
C SER A 48 24.05 -14.95 5.09
N VAL A 49 23.50 -15.00 3.88
CA VAL A 49 23.61 -13.91 2.88
C VAL A 49 22.26 -13.57 2.27
N LEU A 50 22.02 -12.29 2.05
CA LEU A 50 20.93 -11.79 1.22
C LEU A 50 21.40 -11.73 -0.23
N VAL A 51 20.64 -12.31 -1.15
CA VAL A 51 20.92 -12.27 -2.59
C VAL A 51 19.71 -11.76 -3.38
N ASP A 52 19.97 -11.11 -4.51
CA ASP A 52 18.92 -10.76 -5.47
C ASP A 52 18.38 -12.01 -6.21
N ALA A 53 17.45 -11.79 -7.14
CA ALA A 53 16.85 -12.87 -7.93
C ALA A 53 17.88 -13.63 -8.80
N GLN A 54 19.00 -12.99 -9.17
CA GLN A 54 20.08 -13.53 -9.99
C GLN A 54 21.18 -14.21 -9.16
N GLY A 55 21.12 -14.11 -7.82
CA GLY A 55 22.13 -14.65 -6.91
C GLY A 55 23.28 -13.70 -6.59
N THR A 56 23.19 -12.42 -6.98
CA THR A 56 24.15 -11.40 -6.59
C THR A 56 23.99 -11.09 -5.10
N THR A 57 25.08 -11.13 -4.34
CA THR A 57 25.06 -10.80 -2.91
C THR A 57 24.76 -9.32 -2.69
N LEU A 58 23.69 -9.04 -1.94
CA LEU A 58 23.30 -7.71 -1.49
C LEU A 58 24.05 -7.32 -0.21
N GLU A 59 24.01 -8.19 0.80
CA GLU A 59 24.75 -8.06 2.06
C GLU A 59 24.82 -9.38 2.83
N GLU A 60 25.66 -9.43 3.85
CA GLU A 60 25.64 -10.49 4.86
C GLU A 60 24.43 -10.31 5.78
N PHE A 61 23.71 -11.40 6.05
CA PHE A 61 22.58 -11.40 6.98
C PHE A 61 23.02 -11.96 8.34
N THR A 62 23.19 -11.07 9.31
CA THR A 62 23.54 -11.43 10.69
C THR A 62 22.33 -11.55 11.61
N GLY A 63 21.17 -11.03 11.18
CA GLY A 63 19.97 -10.84 12.00
C GLY A 63 20.01 -9.60 12.90
N ASP A 64 21.16 -8.92 13.02
CA ASP A 64 21.28 -7.61 13.66
C ASP A 64 21.08 -6.50 12.62
N CYS A 65 19.84 -6.02 12.55
CA CYS A 65 19.46 -5.03 11.54
C CYS A 65 19.90 -3.61 11.87
N ALA A 66 20.33 -3.33 13.11
CA ALA A 66 20.84 -1.99 13.45
C ALA A 66 22.19 -1.71 12.77
N ALA A 67 23.00 -2.75 12.56
CA ALA A 67 24.28 -2.68 11.86
C ALA A 67 24.18 -2.90 10.35
N SER A 68 23.00 -3.25 9.83
CA SER A 68 22.79 -3.56 8.41
C SER A 68 22.93 -2.32 7.53
N ARG A 69 23.41 -2.52 6.30
CA ARG A 69 23.42 -1.46 5.29
C ARG A 69 22.02 -1.11 4.80
N HIS A 70 21.10 -2.07 4.85
CA HIS A 70 19.69 -1.93 4.48
C HIS A 70 18.80 -2.34 5.65
N PRO A 71 18.72 -1.53 6.73
CA PRO A 71 18.04 -1.92 7.97
C PRO A 71 16.55 -2.26 7.76
N TYR A 72 15.86 -1.57 6.85
CA TYR A 72 14.47 -1.87 6.53
C TYR A 72 14.29 -3.22 5.83
N LEU A 73 15.15 -3.52 4.84
CA LEU A 73 15.19 -4.84 4.19
C LEU A 73 15.51 -5.95 5.20
N CYS A 74 16.52 -5.73 6.05
CA CYS A 74 16.91 -6.68 7.08
C CYS A 74 15.74 -7.01 8.03
N GLU A 75 15.03 -6.00 8.53
CA GLU A 75 13.90 -6.23 9.43
C GLU A 75 12.75 -6.95 8.73
N ARG A 76 12.50 -6.65 7.44
CA ARG A 76 11.50 -7.36 6.65
C ARG A 76 11.84 -8.84 6.50
N VAL A 77 13.08 -9.15 6.13
CA VAL A 77 13.58 -10.54 6.03
C VAL A 77 13.49 -11.23 7.38
N ARG A 78 13.92 -10.58 8.46
CA ARG A 78 13.85 -11.11 9.82
C ARG A 78 12.42 -11.46 10.22
N ALA A 79 11.45 -10.58 9.92
CA ALA A 79 10.03 -10.83 10.20
C ALA A 79 9.48 -12.03 9.40
N GLU A 80 9.86 -12.17 8.12
CA GLU A 80 9.43 -13.30 7.28
C GLU A 80 10.06 -14.63 7.72
N LEU A 81 11.34 -14.64 8.08
CA LEU A 81 12.02 -15.81 8.62
C LEU A 81 11.38 -16.24 9.94
N LEU A 82 11.10 -15.29 10.84
CA LEU A 82 10.43 -15.58 12.11
C LEU A 82 9.04 -16.17 11.91
N ALA A 83 8.28 -15.64 10.94
CA ALA A 83 6.95 -16.15 10.60
C ALA A 83 6.99 -17.55 9.96
N SER A 84 8.09 -17.89 9.29
CA SER A 84 8.28 -19.19 8.62
C SER A 84 8.80 -20.26 9.59
N ASP A 85 9.95 -20.01 10.22
CA ASP A 85 10.56 -20.84 11.25
C ASP A 85 11.60 -20.03 12.04
N ALA A 86 11.32 -19.78 13.32
CA ALA A 86 12.19 -19.01 14.21
C ALA A 86 13.64 -19.53 14.28
N ARG A 87 13.88 -20.81 14.01
CA ARG A 87 15.23 -21.41 13.99
C ARG A 87 16.08 -20.89 12.82
N LEU A 88 15.47 -20.33 11.78
CA LEU A 88 16.19 -19.74 10.65
C LEU A 88 16.93 -18.46 11.04
N LEU A 89 16.49 -17.75 12.07
CA LEU A 89 17.19 -16.55 12.55
C LEU A 89 18.51 -16.88 13.25
N THR A 90 18.61 -18.04 13.88
CA THR A 90 19.83 -18.51 14.55
C THR A 90 20.67 -19.44 13.67
N GLY A 91 20.11 -19.90 12.55
CA GLY A 91 20.78 -20.69 11.54
C GLY A 91 21.88 -19.90 10.81
N ARG A 92 22.99 -20.56 10.53
CA ARG A 92 24.08 -20.01 9.71
C ARG A 92 24.03 -20.60 8.30
N GLY A 93 24.65 -19.92 7.35
CA GLY A 93 24.85 -20.44 6.00
C GLY A 93 23.59 -20.42 5.13
N LEU A 94 22.58 -19.61 5.48
CA LEU A 94 21.39 -19.47 4.67
C LEU A 94 21.70 -18.59 3.46
N THR A 95 21.29 -19.04 2.28
CA THR A 95 21.13 -18.15 1.12
C THR A 95 19.68 -17.70 1.07
N ILE A 96 19.47 -16.42 1.34
CA ILE A 96 18.15 -15.79 1.42
C ILE A 96 17.94 -15.04 0.10
N ARG A 97 17.19 -15.63 -0.81
CA ARG A 97 16.89 -15.03 -2.11
C ARG A 97 15.71 -14.07 -2.01
N THR A 98 15.94 -12.85 -2.46
CA THR A 98 15.01 -11.71 -2.43
C THR A 98 14.58 -11.31 -3.84
N ALA A 99 13.51 -10.51 -3.94
CA ALA A 99 13.10 -9.90 -5.20
C ALA A 99 13.75 -8.51 -5.44
N ILE A 100 14.61 -8.08 -4.53
CA ILE A 100 15.28 -6.77 -4.56
C ILE A 100 16.10 -6.63 -5.84
N ASP A 101 15.92 -5.49 -6.51
CA ASP A 101 16.74 -5.09 -7.65
C ASP A 101 17.83 -4.13 -7.13
N PRO A 102 19.13 -4.46 -7.21
CA PRO A 102 20.19 -3.64 -6.63
C PRO A 102 20.20 -2.19 -7.13
N ARG A 103 19.81 -1.97 -8.39
CA ARG A 103 19.76 -0.62 -8.98
C ARG A 103 18.60 0.18 -8.41
N THR A 104 17.43 -0.42 -8.29
CA THR A 104 16.23 0.19 -7.70
C THR A 104 16.45 0.45 -6.20
N GLN A 105 17.10 -0.47 -5.49
CA GLN A 105 17.47 -0.29 -4.09
C GLN A 105 18.39 0.93 -3.90
N ALA A 106 19.45 1.04 -4.70
CA ALA A 106 20.35 2.19 -4.66
C ALA A 106 19.64 3.50 -5.01
N ALA A 107 18.76 3.49 -6.02
CA ALA A 107 17.99 4.66 -6.42
C ALA A 107 17.00 5.12 -5.34
N ALA A 108 16.31 4.18 -4.68
CA ALA A 108 15.41 4.47 -3.56
C ALA A 108 16.18 5.07 -2.37
N GLN A 109 17.35 4.50 -2.03
CA GLN A 109 18.18 5.04 -0.96
C GLN A 109 18.67 6.46 -1.28
N GLN A 110 19.17 6.69 -2.50
CA GLN A 110 19.59 8.02 -2.94
C GLN A 110 18.43 9.03 -2.91
N GLY A 111 17.21 8.58 -3.23
CA GLY A 111 15.99 9.39 -3.14
C GLY A 111 15.72 9.88 -1.73
N ILE A 112 15.82 8.99 -0.74
CA ILE A 112 15.67 9.32 0.68
C ILE A 112 16.80 10.24 1.16
N ASP A 113 18.06 9.84 0.92
CA ASP A 113 19.26 10.52 1.44
C ASP A 113 19.38 11.97 0.95
N ARG A 114 18.71 12.31 -0.17
CA ARG A 114 18.64 13.68 -0.68
C ARG A 114 17.87 14.64 0.22
N TYR A 115 16.92 14.13 1.01
CA TYR A 115 16.00 14.95 1.81
C TYR A 115 16.08 14.68 3.30
N VAL A 116 16.39 13.45 3.70
CA VAL A 116 16.46 13.04 5.09
C VAL A 116 17.73 12.24 5.32
N GLY A 117 18.67 12.84 6.03
CA GLY A 117 19.95 12.23 6.40
C GLY A 117 19.78 11.14 7.46
N ARG A 118 20.84 10.36 7.68
CA ARG A 118 20.83 9.27 8.67
C ARG A 118 20.76 9.75 10.12
N ASP A 119 21.26 10.96 10.38
CA ASP A 119 21.30 11.59 11.72
C ASP A 119 20.17 12.61 11.93
N ASP A 120 19.25 12.75 10.97
CA ASP A 120 18.11 13.64 11.10
C ASP A 120 17.12 13.14 12.16
N ALA A 121 16.42 14.06 12.81
CA ALA A 121 15.38 13.71 13.78
C ALA A 121 14.14 13.06 13.12
N HIS A 122 14.00 13.16 11.80
CA HIS A 122 12.87 12.63 11.04
C HIS A 122 13.29 11.35 10.33
N VAL A 123 12.32 10.44 10.19
CA VAL A 123 12.49 9.19 9.46
C VAL A 123 11.81 9.29 8.12
N ALA A 124 12.48 8.85 7.06
CA ALA A 124 11.87 8.64 5.75
C ALA A 124 12.04 7.17 5.33
N VAL A 125 11.01 6.63 4.68
CA VAL A 125 10.97 5.26 4.16
C VAL A 125 10.45 5.26 2.75
N GLN A 126 10.91 4.29 1.96
CA GLN A 126 10.42 4.06 0.62
C GLN A 126 10.38 2.56 0.34
N ALA A 127 9.23 2.08 -0.13
CA ALA A 127 9.05 0.73 -0.65
C ALA A 127 8.71 0.82 -2.14
N MET A 128 9.41 0.05 -2.97
CA MET A 128 9.12 -0.07 -4.40
C MET A 128 8.57 -1.47 -4.65
N VAL A 129 7.32 -1.54 -5.10
CA VAL A 129 6.60 -2.80 -5.28
C VAL A 129 6.12 -2.92 -6.72
N VAL A 130 6.28 -4.10 -7.32
CA VAL A 130 5.72 -4.41 -8.64
C VAL A 130 4.21 -4.60 -8.50
N PRO A 131 3.37 -3.81 -9.19
CA PRO A 131 1.93 -4.02 -9.19
C PRO A 131 1.55 -5.44 -9.64
N ALA A 132 0.39 -5.92 -9.18
CA ALA A 132 -0.15 -7.25 -9.42
C ALA A 132 0.63 -8.44 -8.81
N THR A 133 1.96 -8.44 -8.86
CA THR A 133 2.77 -9.52 -8.26
C THR A 133 3.05 -9.29 -6.77
N GLY A 134 3.12 -8.02 -6.36
CA GLY A 134 3.52 -7.66 -5.01
C GLY A 134 5.01 -7.86 -4.73
N GLU A 135 5.84 -8.13 -5.76
CA GLU A 135 7.28 -8.28 -5.58
C GLU A 135 7.92 -6.96 -5.13
N ILE A 136 8.65 -7.01 -4.03
CA ILE A 136 9.35 -5.86 -3.48
C ILE A 136 10.71 -5.73 -4.18
N ARG A 137 10.90 -4.63 -4.92
CA ARG A 137 12.15 -4.32 -5.64
C ARG A 137 13.12 -3.47 -4.82
N ALA A 138 12.62 -2.70 -3.87
CA ALA A 138 13.44 -1.92 -2.97
C ALA A 138 12.73 -1.63 -1.64
N LEU A 139 13.52 -1.59 -0.56
CA LEU A 139 13.15 -1.16 0.78
C LEU A 139 14.25 -0.26 1.33
N ALA A 140 14.03 1.05 1.28
CA ALA A 140 14.98 2.04 1.74
C ALA A 140 14.45 2.81 2.95
N THR A 141 15.36 3.24 3.83
CA THR A 141 15.05 4.08 4.99
C THR A 141 16.22 5.00 5.29
N SER A 142 15.97 6.18 5.87
CA SER A 142 17.04 7.09 6.31
C SER A 142 17.85 6.48 7.46
N HIS A 143 17.14 5.95 8.47
CA HIS A 143 17.72 5.20 9.59
C HIS A 143 16.71 4.20 10.17
N GLY A 144 17.12 3.44 11.19
CA GLY A 144 16.28 2.41 11.84
C GLY A 144 15.05 3.00 12.56
N GLY A 145 14.08 2.13 12.90
CA GLY A 145 12.89 2.49 13.70
C GLY A 145 11.60 2.78 12.90
N ALA A 146 11.60 2.43 11.61
CA ALA A 146 10.71 3.03 10.63
C ALA A 146 9.58 2.09 10.12
N GLN A 147 8.72 1.59 10.99
CA GLN A 147 7.70 0.59 10.61
C GLN A 147 6.26 0.96 10.99
N ARG A 148 6.03 2.15 11.57
CA ARG A 148 4.71 2.55 12.08
C ARG A 148 4.45 4.01 11.70
N PHE A 149 3.66 4.21 10.66
CA PHE A 149 3.33 5.54 10.15
C PHE A 149 1.83 5.76 10.13
N MET A 150 1.39 6.93 10.56
CA MET A 150 0.02 7.37 10.29
C MET A 150 -0.14 7.63 8.79
N GLN A 151 -1.24 7.15 8.23
CA GLN A 151 -1.51 7.29 6.79
C GLN A 151 -1.89 8.74 6.41
N GLY A 152 -2.54 9.45 7.33
CA GLY A 152 -3.18 10.73 7.03
C GLY A 152 -4.15 10.60 5.84
N ASN A 153 -4.15 11.62 4.97
CA ASN A 153 -5.07 11.70 3.82
C ASN A 153 -4.86 10.59 2.79
N THR A 154 -3.76 9.83 2.82
CA THR A 154 -3.63 8.65 1.94
C THR A 154 -4.69 7.59 2.23
N ALA A 155 -5.26 7.55 3.44
CA ALA A 155 -6.37 6.65 3.78
C ALA A 155 -7.71 7.03 3.14
N MET A 156 -7.84 8.23 2.58
CA MET A 156 -9.06 8.68 1.90
C MET A 156 -9.39 7.83 0.65
N VAL A 157 -8.41 7.13 0.11
CA VAL A 157 -8.61 6.22 -1.04
C VAL A 157 -9.56 5.06 -0.72
N TYR A 158 -9.65 4.62 0.55
CA TYR A 158 -10.49 3.49 0.92
C TYR A 158 -12.00 3.80 0.85
N PRO A 159 -12.52 4.85 1.52
CA PRO A 159 -13.92 5.24 1.33
C PRO A 159 -14.19 5.73 -0.09
N LEU A 160 -13.22 6.33 -0.79
CA LEU A 160 -13.39 6.68 -2.20
C LEU A 160 -13.62 5.44 -3.07
N ALA A 161 -12.78 4.43 -2.93
CA ALA A 161 -12.91 3.17 -3.67
C ALA A 161 -14.23 2.46 -3.32
N ALA A 162 -14.62 2.44 -2.04
CA ALA A 162 -15.91 1.90 -1.61
C ALA A 162 -17.10 2.67 -2.22
N ALA A 163 -17.00 4.01 -2.30
CA ALA A 163 -18.01 4.84 -2.96
C ALA A 163 -18.18 4.48 -4.44
N LEU A 164 -17.07 4.35 -5.17
CA LEU A 164 -17.07 3.98 -6.58
C LEU A 164 -17.63 2.56 -6.79
N GLU A 165 -17.26 1.61 -5.92
CA GLU A 165 -17.82 0.25 -5.95
C GLU A 165 -19.33 0.23 -5.69
N SER A 166 -19.83 1.12 -4.81
CA SER A 166 -21.26 1.27 -4.57
C SER A 166 -22.02 1.97 -5.72
N GLY A 167 -21.33 2.40 -6.77
CA GLY A 167 -21.92 2.98 -7.99
C GLY A 167 -21.90 4.51 -8.06
N LEU A 168 -21.26 5.21 -7.11
CA LEU A 168 -21.02 6.64 -7.26
C LEU A 168 -20.03 6.90 -8.39
N ARG A 169 -20.24 7.98 -9.14
CA ARG A 169 -19.37 8.44 -10.22
C ARG A 169 -18.51 9.60 -9.73
N TYR A 170 -17.41 9.87 -10.42
CA TYR A 170 -16.53 11.00 -10.12
C TYR A 170 -17.25 12.36 -10.07
N SER A 171 -18.26 12.54 -10.93
CA SER A 171 -19.09 13.74 -11.00
C SER A 171 -20.18 13.81 -9.94
N ASP A 172 -20.47 12.70 -9.26
CA ASP A 172 -21.45 12.71 -8.16
C ASP A 172 -20.82 13.42 -6.95
N GLY A 173 -21.67 13.99 -6.11
CA GLY A 173 -21.23 14.87 -5.04
C GLY A 173 -22.29 15.11 -4.00
N PHE A 174 -21.94 15.91 -3.00
CA PHE A 174 -22.86 16.30 -1.95
C PHE A 174 -22.41 17.60 -1.27
N PRO A 175 -23.36 18.28 -0.60
CA PRO A 175 -23.02 19.35 0.32
C PRO A 175 -22.13 18.83 1.46
N TYR A 176 -21.11 19.60 1.80
CA TYR A 176 -20.27 19.43 2.99
C TYR A 176 -20.11 20.78 3.71
N SER A 177 -19.53 20.75 4.91
CA SER A 177 -19.33 21.93 5.76
C SER A 177 -17.87 22.05 6.18
N ALA A 178 -17.40 23.27 6.47
CA ALA A 178 -16.03 23.52 6.93
C ALA A 178 -15.63 22.73 8.20
N ALA A 179 -16.63 22.35 9.02
CA ALA A 179 -16.47 21.45 10.13
C ALA A 179 -17.46 20.29 9.99
N TYR A 180 -16.99 19.07 10.22
CA TYR A 180 -17.81 17.88 10.30
C TYR A 180 -18.06 17.52 11.76
N ARG A 181 -19.31 17.20 12.08
CA ARG A 181 -19.73 16.64 13.35
C ARG A 181 -20.80 15.60 13.09
N ALA A 182 -20.63 14.41 13.65
CA ALA A 182 -21.64 13.37 13.58
C ALA A 182 -22.96 13.89 14.19
N GLN A 183 -24.07 13.66 13.50
CA GLN A 183 -25.38 14.13 13.97
C GLN A 183 -25.86 13.37 15.22
N GLN A 184 -25.43 12.11 15.36
CA GLN A 184 -25.82 11.21 16.45
C GLN A 184 -24.79 10.08 16.58
N TYR A 185 -24.74 9.42 17.75
CA TYR A 185 -23.76 8.36 18.04
C TYR A 185 -23.85 7.18 17.06
N SER A 186 -25.03 6.96 16.45
CA SER A 186 -25.27 5.91 15.46
C SER A 186 -24.89 6.29 14.02
N ALA A 187 -24.36 7.48 13.76
CA ALA A 187 -24.00 7.93 12.41
C ALA A 187 -22.92 7.05 11.76
N PHE A 188 -22.05 6.44 12.55
CA PHE A 188 -21.06 5.47 12.12
C PHE A 188 -21.24 4.15 12.85
N LYS A 189 -21.23 3.07 12.08
CA LYS A 189 -21.28 1.70 12.57
C LYS A 189 -20.01 0.96 12.17
N ASN A 190 -19.34 0.36 13.14
CA ASN A 190 -18.23 -0.53 12.85
C ASN A 190 -18.73 -1.84 12.20
N CYS A 191 -17.82 -2.73 11.80
CA CYS A 191 -18.20 -3.99 11.16
C CYS A 191 -18.92 -4.99 12.08
N LYS A 192 -19.02 -4.71 13.37
CA LYS A 192 -19.85 -5.46 14.32
C LYS A 192 -21.24 -4.83 14.53
N GLY A 193 -21.53 -3.71 13.88
CA GLY A 193 -22.80 -2.97 14.02
C GLY A 193 -22.85 -2.04 15.24
N GLU A 194 -21.74 -1.88 15.97
CA GLU A 194 -21.65 -1.02 17.15
C GLU A 194 -21.54 0.44 16.73
N SER A 195 -22.21 1.33 17.47
CA SER A 195 -22.12 2.78 17.27
C SER A 195 -20.74 3.30 17.68
N VAL A 196 -20.03 3.95 16.75
CA VAL A 196 -18.65 4.45 16.96
C VAL A 196 -18.47 5.92 16.55
N ALA A 197 -19.57 6.62 16.24
CA ALA A 197 -19.52 8.06 16.01
C ALA A 197 -19.36 8.81 17.32
N ASP A 198 -18.72 9.99 17.27
CA ASP A 198 -18.61 10.88 18.42
C ASP A 198 -19.24 12.26 18.12
N PRO A 199 -20.53 12.44 18.44
CA PRO A 199 -21.19 13.73 18.38
C PRO A 199 -20.70 14.71 19.43
N ALA A 200 -19.67 14.48 20.24
CA ALA A 200 -19.07 15.49 21.11
C ALA A 200 -17.89 16.20 20.44
N HIS A 201 -17.28 15.58 19.44
CA HIS A 201 -16.12 16.08 18.72
C HIS A 201 -16.49 16.75 17.39
N SER A 202 -15.56 17.53 16.81
CA SER A 202 -15.70 18.09 15.47
C SER A 202 -14.37 18.05 14.74
N VAL A 203 -14.39 17.60 13.49
CA VAL A 203 -13.23 17.61 12.60
C VAL A 203 -13.32 18.80 11.67
N VAL A 204 -12.17 19.43 11.41
CA VAL A 204 -12.06 20.60 10.52
C VAL A 204 -11.08 20.31 9.37
N ASN A 205 -11.19 21.11 8.32
CA ASN A 205 -10.21 21.14 7.25
C ASN A 205 -8.99 22.00 7.62
N ASP A 206 -7.89 21.80 6.91
CA ASP A 206 -6.62 22.53 7.11
C ASP A 206 -6.69 23.98 6.60
N GLN A 207 -7.39 24.22 5.49
CA GLN A 207 -7.59 25.54 4.91
C GLN A 207 -8.74 26.30 5.60
N LYS A 208 -8.55 27.61 5.80
CA LYS A 208 -9.60 28.49 6.30
C LYS A 208 -10.62 28.77 5.20
N GLY A 209 -11.86 28.33 5.42
CA GLY A 209 -12.91 28.33 4.41
C GLY A 209 -13.14 26.91 3.90
N GLY A 210 -14.40 26.57 3.66
CA GLY A 210 -14.79 25.21 3.28
C GLY A 210 -16.30 25.02 3.38
N GLY A 211 -16.79 24.00 2.71
CA GLY A 211 -18.21 23.69 2.62
C GLY A 211 -18.88 24.29 1.39
N GLY A 212 -20.11 23.84 1.15
CA GLY A 212 -20.79 23.97 -0.15
C GLY A 212 -20.90 22.61 -0.83
N PHE A 213 -21.20 22.58 -2.12
CA PHE A 213 -21.26 21.33 -2.88
C PHE A 213 -19.90 21.02 -3.49
N THR A 214 -19.42 19.78 -3.35
CA THR A 214 -18.25 19.28 -4.07
C THR A 214 -18.53 17.88 -4.61
N THR A 215 -17.78 17.49 -5.64
CA THR A 215 -17.86 16.16 -6.26
C THR A 215 -16.81 15.22 -5.65
N LEU A 216 -16.93 13.93 -5.93
CA LEU A 216 -15.89 12.95 -5.59
C LEU A 216 -14.54 13.36 -6.19
N GLU A 217 -14.51 13.82 -7.43
CA GLU A 217 -13.29 14.30 -8.08
C GLU A 217 -12.69 15.53 -7.40
N SER A 218 -13.47 16.61 -7.25
CA SER A 218 -12.96 17.87 -6.70
C SER A 218 -12.66 17.76 -5.20
N GLY A 219 -13.47 17.04 -4.43
CA GLY A 219 -13.23 16.78 -3.02
C GLY A 219 -11.98 15.92 -2.77
N THR A 220 -11.72 14.94 -3.64
CA THR A 220 -10.48 14.13 -3.61
C THR A 220 -9.26 14.97 -3.95
N TRP A 221 -9.34 15.77 -5.02
CA TRP A 221 -8.24 16.66 -5.43
C TRP A 221 -7.87 17.66 -4.33
N ALA A 222 -8.87 18.20 -3.64
CA ALA A 222 -8.66 19.14 -2.54
C ALA A 222 -8.23 18.46 -1.22
N GLY A 223 -8.39 17.14 -1.08
CA GLY A 223 -7.99 16.41 0.13
C GLY A 223 -8.81 16.80 1.37
N GLU A 224 -10.10 17.07 1.20
CA GLU A 224 -10.96 17.69 2.21
C GLU A 224 -11.38 16.69 3.31
N ASN A 225 -10.91 16.88 4.55
CA ASN A 225 -11.20 15.99 5.68
C ASN A 225 -12.72 15.82 5.91
N THR A 226 -13.43 16.93 5.97
CA THR A 226 -14.87 16.95 6.27
C THR A 226 -15.71 16.32 5.16
N PHE A 227 -15.28 16.46 3.91
CA PHE A 227 -15.87 15.76 2.77
C PHE A 227 -15.71 14.25 2.92
N PHE A 228 -14.51 13.77 3.28
CA PHE A 228 -14.25 12.33 3.42
C PHE A 228 -14.93 11.70 4.64
N LEU A 229 -15.14 12.44 5.72
CA LEU A 229 -15.99 11.98 6.82
C LEU A 229 -17.44 11.84 6.36
N ARG A 230 -17.96 12.83 5.62
CA ARG A 230 -19.32 12.77 5.06
C ARG A 230 -19.46 11.66 4.01
N LEU A 231 -18.43 11.42 3.20
CA LEU A 231 -18.38 10.31 2.25
C LEU A 231 -18.46 8.97 2.99
N THR A 232 -17.65 8.81 4.04
CA THR A 232 -17.61 7.58 4.85
C THR A 232 -18.93 7.36 5.58
N GLU A 233 -19.58 8.42 6.09
CA GLU A 233 -20.92 8.31 6.68
C GLU A 233 -21.97 7.85 5.66
N ARG A 234 -21.86 8.31 4.41
CA ARG A 234 -22.81 7.98 3.34
C ARG A 234 -22.61 6.58 2.76
N VAL A 235 -21.36 6.18 2.55
CA VAL A 235 -20.99 4.86 1.99
C VAL A 235 -21.08 3.78 3.07
N GLY A 236 -20.74 4.15 4.30
CA GLY A 236 -20.63 3.27 5.45
C GLY A 236 -19.18 2.99 5.84
N LEU A 237 -18.95 2.97 7.15
CA LEU A 237 -17.62 2.75 7.72
C LEU A 237 -17.16 1.31 7.50
N CYS A 238 -18.03 0.31 7.69
CA CYS A 238 -17.61 -1.08 7.50
C CYS A 238 -17.28 -1.38 6.03
N GLU A 239 -17.99 -0.79 5.09
CA GLU A 239 -17.77 -0.87 3.66
C GLU A 239 -16.38 -0.31 3.31
N SER A 240 -16.03 0.85 3.90
CA SER A 240 -14.72 1.48 3.75
C SER A 240 -13.59 0.63 4.36
N VAL A 241 -13.81 0.05 5.55
CA VAL A 241 -12.86 -0.86 6.22
C VAL A 241 -12.69 -2.15 5.42
N THR A 242 -13.78 -2.70 4.87
CA THR A 242 -13.77 -3.91 4.05
C THR A 242 -13.03 -3.68 2.74
N MET A 243 -13.27 -2.53 2.09
CA MET A 243 -12.50 -2.11 0.93
C MET A 243 -11.02 -1.98 1.26
N ALA A 244 -10.67 -1.36 2.39
CA ALA A 244 -9.27 -1.24 2.81
C ALA A 244 -8.61 -2.60 3.01
N ARG A 245 -9.29 -3.56 3.67
CA ARG A 245 -8.79 -4.94 3.82
C ARG A 245 -8.57 -5.62 2.47
N ARG A 246 -9.51 -5.48 1.53
CA ARG A 246 -9.41 -6.03 0.16
C ARG A 246 -8.24 -5.42 -0.61
N LEU A 247 -7.94 -4.15 -0.36
CA LEU A 247 -6.77 -3.45 -0.91
C LEU A 247 -5.48 -3.75 -0.14
N GLY A 248 -5.51 -4.66 0.83
CA GLY A 248 -4.32 -5.15 1.54
C GLY A 248 -3.91 -4.30 2.73
N LEU A 249 -4.75 -3.38 3.22
CA LEU A 249 -4.43 -2.61 4.42
C LEU A 249 -4.35 -3.54 5.65
N ALA A 250 -3.24 -3.45 6.37
CA ALA A 250 -3.09 -4.01 7.70
C ALA A 250 -2.41 -3.02 8.63
N ARG A 251 -2.71 -3.14 9.92
CA ARG A 251 -1.99 -2.37 10.94
C ARG A 251 -0.56 -2.86 11.07
N ALA A 252 0.34 -1.92 11.29
CA ALA A 252 1.75 -2.19 11.53
C ALA A 252 1.99 -3.06 12.78
N ASP A 253 1.14 -2.95 13.82
CA ASP A 253 1.22 -3.77 15.03
C ASP A 253 0.63 -5.19 14.86
N GLY A 254 0.01 -5.49 13.73
CA GLY A 254 -0.65 -6.76 13.46
C GLY A 254 -2.02 -6.95 14.13
N GLY A 255 -2.52 -5.94 14.83
CA GLY A 255 -3.88 -5.92 15.37
C GLY A 255 -4.94 -5.72 14.28
N PRO A 256 -6.23 -5.90 14.63
CA PRO A 256 -7.33 -5.58 13.72
C PRO A 256 -7.39 -4.07 13.43
N LEU A 257 -7.80 -3.70 12.21
CA LEU A 257 -8.01 -2.28 11.85
C LEU A 257 -8.90 -1.60 12.90
N MET A 258 -8.53 -0.39 13.30
CA MET A 258 -9.38 0.46 14.13
C MET A 258 -10.51 1.02 13.27
N GLU A 259 -11.74 0.80 13.72
CA GLU A 259 -12.97 1.10 12.99
C GLU A 259 -13.70 2.25 13.69
N PHE A 260 -13.22 3.48 13.48
CA PHE A 260 -13.81 4.71 14.04
C PHE A 260 -14.24 5.66 12.92
N GLU A 261 -15.05 6.68 13.24
CA GLU A 261 -15.49 7.68 12.27
C GLU A 261 -14.34 8.33 11.48
N THR A 262 -13.18 8.50 12.12
CA THR A 262 -11.96 9.09 11.55
C THR A 262 -11.12 8.11 10.72
N PHE A 263 -11.64 6.92 10.39
CA PHE A 263 -10.94 5.93 9.57
C PHE A 263 -10.35 6.51 8.28
N ALA A 264 -11.13 7.34 7.57
CA ALA A 264 -10.73 8.01 6.34
C ALA A 264 -9.56 9.00 6.51
N LEU A 265 -9.27 9.40 7.73
CA LEU A 265 -8.19 10.35 8.07
C LEU A 265 -6.91 9.63 8.52
N GLY A 266 -6.86 8.30 8.39
CA GLY A 266 -5.63 7.54 8.52
C GLY A 266 -5.20 7.24 9.96
N VAL A 267 -6.16 7.00 10.87
CA VAL A 267 -5.89 6.64 12.28
C VAL A 267 -5.17 5.30 12.46
N ASN A 268 -5.14 4.45 11.43
CA ASN A 268 -4.43 3.18 11.47
C ASN A 268 -2.97 3.37 11.08
N GLU A 269 -2.06 3.04 11.98
CA GLU A 269 -0.63 2.99 11.69
C GLU A 269 -0.31 1.85 10.72
N VAL A 270 0.51 2.13 9.72
CA VAL A 270 0.88 1.20 8.67
C VAL A 270 2.39 1.12 8.50
N ASP A 271 2.81 -0.01 7.93
CA ASP A 271 4.14 -0.23 7.39
C ASP A 271 4.00 -0.26 5.86
N PRO A 272 4.69 0.61 5.09
CA PRO A 272 4.55 0.67 3.63
C PRO A 272 4.84 -0.64 2.88
N ALA A 273 5.63 -1.54 3.46
CA ALA A 273 5.96 -2.83 2.87
C ALA A 273 5.10 -3.99 3.42
N ARG A 274 4.26 -3.72 4.43
CA ARG A 274 3.36 -4.73 4.99
C ARG A 274 2.03 -4.71 4.26
N SER A 275 1.68 -5.83 3.66
CA SER A 275 0.31 -6.13 3.26
C SER A 275 -0.40 -6.97 4.33
N GLY A 276 -1.71 -6.80 4.44
CA GLY A 276 -2.57 -7.71 5.20
C GLY A 276 -2.54 -9.12 4.63
N ARG A 277 -2.61 -10.12 5.52
CA ARG A 277 -2.95 -11.48 5.11
C ARG A 277 -4.44 -11.46 4.79
N THR A 278 -4.80 -11.73 3.54
CA THR A 278 -6.17 -12.13 3.23
C THR A 278 -6.45 -13.42 4.02
N PRO A 279 -7.56 -13.48 4.79
CA PRO A 279 -7.97 -14.71 5.46
C PRO A 279 -8.28 -15.83 4.47
#